data_AF-A0A316ASD8-F1
#
_entry.id   AF-A0A316ASD8-F1
#
_cell.length_a   1.000
_cell.length_b   1.000
_cell.length_c   1.000
_cell.angle_alpha   90.00
_cell.angle_beta   90.00
_cell.angle_gamma   90.00
#
_symmetry.space_group_name_H-M   'P 1'
#
loop_
_entity.id
_entity.type
_entity.pdbx_description
1 polymer ?
#
loop_
_entity_poly.entity_id
_entity_poly.type
_entity_poly.pdbx_seq_one_letter_code
_entity_poly.pdbx_strand_id
1 'polypeptide(L)' 'MKTNQHTIDELERLLSEYIQEIENSNLQNLSAQMYTTQSINFVRWVKGDYTPKGRARKTLA' A
#
# COMPACT_ATOMS: atom_id res chain seq x y z
N MET A 1 -9.88 6.90 11.83
CA MET A 1 -10.68 5.67 11.78
C MET A 1 -9.74 4.53 12.13
N LYS A 2 -10.01 3.72 13.16
CA LYS A 2 -9.21 2.51 13.40
C LYS A 2 -9.85 1.40 12.56
N THR A 3 -9.21 1.04 11.46
CA THR A 3 -9.62 -0.11 10.65
C THR A 3 -9.43 -1.38 11.48
N ASN A 4 -10.39 -2.31 11.44
CA ASN A 4 -10.26 -3.55 12.19
C ASN A 4 -9.18 -4.46 11.57
N GLN A 5 -8.65 -5.39 12.37
CA GLN A 5 -7.55 -6.26 11.92
C GLN A 5 -7.95 -7.13 10.73
N HIS A 6 -9.15 -7.69 10.73
CA HIS A 6 -9.64 -8.53 9.63
C HIS A 6 -9.63 -7.79 8.27
N THR A 7 -10.04 -6.52 8.25
CA THR A 7 -9.99 -5.69 7.04
C THR A 7 -8.55 -5.38 6.63
N ILE A 8 -7.63 -5.23 7.60
CA ILE A 8 -6.20 -5.05 7.29
C ILE A 8 -5.63 -6.31 6.65
N ASP A 9 -5.89 -7.48 7.24
CA ASP A 9 -5.39 -8.76 6.73
C ASP A 9 -5.90 -9.02 5.30
N GLU A 10 -7.17 -8.72 5.05
CA GLU A 10 -7.76 -8.86 3.72
C GLU A 10 -7.18 -7.87 2.70
N LEU A 11 -6.91 -6.63 3.10
CA LEU A 11 -6.24 -5.65 2.24
C LEU A 11 -4.80 -6.06 1.89
N GLU A 12 -4.08 -6.69 2.82
CA GLU A 12 -2.74 -7.22 2.56
C GLU A 12 -2.78 -8.40 1.58
N ARG A 13 -3.75 -9.32 1.74
CA ARG A 13 -3.98 -10.41 0.79
C ARG A 13 -4.28 -9.88 -0.61
N LEU A 14 -5.23 -8.95 -0.73
CA LEU A 14 -5.61 -8.33 -1.99
C LEU A 14 -4.47 -7.52 -2.62
N LEU A 15 -3.65 -6.85 -1.81
CA LEU A 15 -2.45 -6.16 -2.31
C LEU A 15 -1.45 -7.12 -2.93
N SER A 16 -1.23 -8.28 -2.30
CA SER A 16 -0.34 -9.31 -2.84
C SER A 16 -0.83 -9.82 -4.20
N GLU A 17 -2.13 -10.09 -4.33
CA GLU A 17 -2.75 -10.52 -5.58
C GLU A 17 -2.63 -9.43 -6.66
N TYR A 18 -2.92 -8.18 -6.31
CA TYR A 18 -2.82 -7.05 -7.22
C TYR A 18 -1.40 -6.81 -7.74
N ILE A 19 -0.38 -6.93 -6.88
CA ILE A 19 1.02 -6.81 -7.31
C ILE A 19 1.36 -7.92 -8.31
N GLN A 20 0.92 -9.15 -8.05
CA GLN A 20 1.14 -10.27 -8.95
C GLN A 20 0.46 -10.05 -10.32
N GLU A 21 -0.74 -9.46 -10.33
CA GLU A 21 -1.42 -9.07 -11.57
C GLU A 21 -0.64 -8.00 -12.35
N ILE A 22 -0.09 -6.99 -11.67
CA ILE A 22 0.76 -5.96 -12.31
C ILE A 22 2.00 -6.59 -12.92
N GLU A 23 2.71 -7.45 -12.19
CA GLU A 23 3.94 -8.10 -12.66
C GLU A 23 3.69 -8.97 -13.91
N ASN A 24 2.52 -9.60 -13.97
CA ASN A 24 2.13 -10.46 -15.10
C ASN A 24 1.43 -9.68 -16.24
N SER A 25 1.25 -8.36 -16.10
CA SER A 25 0.59 -7.53 -17.10
C SER A 25 1.56 -7.01 -18.15
N ASN A 26 1.01 -6.59 -19.30
CA ASN A 26 1.77 -5.86 -20.33
C ASN A 26 1.84 -4.34 -20.04
N LEU A 27 1.73 -3.93 -18.77
CA LEU A 27 1.81 -2.52 -18.40
C LEU A 27 3.22 -1.96 -18.68
N GLN A 28 3.26 -0.69 -19.08
CA GLN A 28 4.52 0.04 -19.18
C GLN A 28 5.19 0.14 -17.80
N ASN A 29 6.53 0.01 -17.77
CA ASN A 29 7.32 -0.02 -16.54
C ASN A 29 6.99 1.12 -15.56
N LEU A 30 6.81 2.34 -16.08
CA LEU A 30 6.48 3.50 -15.25
C LEU A 30 5.09 3.37 -14.61
N SER A 31 4.10 2.91 -15.37
CA SER A 31 2.73 2.71 -14.86
C SER A 31 2.69 1.60 -13.81
N ALA A 32 3.38 0.47 -14.05
CA ALA A 32 3.49 -0.63 -13.11
C ALA A 32 4.10 -0.17 -11.76
N GLN A 33 5.18 0.62 -11.82
CA GLN A 33 5.81 1.19 -10.63
C GLN A 33 4.88 2.15 -9.88
N MET A 34 4.17 3.03 -10.59
CA MET A 34 3.23 3.97 -9.97
C MET A 34 2.09 3.25 -9.26
N TYR A 35 1.44 2.28 -9.92
CA TYR A 35 0.33 1.54 -9.34
C TYR A 35 0.77 0.74 -8.12
N THR A 36 1.88 0.01 -8.23
CA THR A 36 2.46 -0.74 -7.10
C THR A 36 2.73 0.18 -5.91
N THR A 37 3.40 1.31 -6.15
CA THR A 37 3.76 2.28 -5.09
C THR A 37 2.52 2.88 -4.43
N GLN A 38 1.51 3.26 -5.20
CA GLN A 38 0.29 3.87 -4.67
C GLN A 38 -0.53 2.87 -3.86
N SER A 39 -0.69 1.63 -4.33
CA SER A 39 -1.43 0.59 -3.62
C SER A 39 -0.75 0.17 -2.31
N ILE A 40 0.58 0.02 -2.31
CA ILE A 40 1.34 -0.24 -1.08
C ILE A 40 1.14 0.89 -0.06
N ASN A 41 1.27 2.15 -0.51
CA ASN A 41 1.10 3.30 0.37
C ASN A 41 -0.32 3.43 0.91
N PHE A 42 -1.34 3.05 0.13
CA PHE A 42 -2.71 2.99 0.59
C PHE A 42 -2.87 1.99 1.74
N VAL A 43 -2.41 0.75 1.60
CA VAL A 43 -2.52 -0.26 2.67
C VAL A 43 -1.74 0.18 3.92
N ARG A 44 -0.52 0.71 3.75
CA ARG A 44 0.26 1.27 4.86
C ARG A 44 -0.47 2.42 5.56
N TRP A 45 -1.18 3.28 4.83
CA TRP A 45 -1.97 4.34 5.43
C TRP A 45 -3.14 3.80 6.24
N VAL A 46 -3.85 2.80 5.72
CA VAL A 46 -4.97 2.15 6.41
C VAL A 46 -4.51 1.47 7.70
N LYS A 47 -3.30 0.90 7.73
CA LYS A 47 -2.64 0.34 8.92
C LYS A 47 -2.15 1.38 9.92
N GLY A 48 -1.96 2.62 9.49
CA GLY A 48 -1.33 3.69 10.28
C GLY A 48 0.20 3.72 10.20
N ASP A 49 0.82 2.90 9.35
CA ASP A 49 2.27 2.84 9.10
C ASP A 49 2.77 3.91 8.12
N TYR A 50 1.86 4.73 7.58
CA TYR A 50 2.14 5.78 6.62
C TYR A 50 1.09 6.90 6.72
N THR A 51 1.49 8.15 6.44
CA THR A 51 0.58 9.30 6.38
C THR A 51 0.81 10.05 5.06
N PRO A 52 -0.17 10.09 4.15
CA PRO A 52 -0.07 10.84 2.90
C PRO A 52 0.24 12.31 3.17
N LYS A 53 1.28 12.84 2.53
CA LYS A 53 1.72 14.26 2.64
C LYS A 53 2.07 14.73 4.07
N GLY A 54 2.13 13.84 5.05
CA GLY A 54 2.54 14.17 6.43
C GLY A 54 4.04 14.01 6.61
N ARG A 55 4.69 14.91 7.37
CA ARG A 55 6.06 14.65 7.86
C ARG A 55 6.00 13.37 8.69
N ALA A 56 6.80 12.36 8.33
CA ALA A 56 6.96 11.15 9.13
C ALA A 56 7.16 11.58 10.58
N ARG A 57 6.36 11.02 11.50
CA ARG A 57 6.50 11.31 12.93
C ARG A 57 7.93 10.90 13.28
N LYS A 58 8.80 11.88 13.55
CA LYS A 58 10.13 11.59 14.11
C LYS A 58 9.87 10.77 15.36
N THR A 59 10.26 9.51 15.34
CA THR A 59 10.45 8.75 16.57
C THR A 59 11.52 9.52 17.33
N LEU A 60 11.09 10.28 18.35
CA LEU A 60 12.01 10.84 19.32
C LEU A 60 12.56 9.62 20.07
N ALA A 61 13.85 9.37 19.84
CA ALA A 61 14.68 8.50 20.67
C ALA A 61 14.82 9.11 22.06
#